data_AF-A0A352HQZ2-F1
#
_entry.id   AF-A0A352HQZ2-F1
#
_cell.length_a   1.000
_cell.length_b   1.000
_cell.length_c   1.000
_cell.angle_alpha   90.00
_cell.angle_beta   90.00
_cell.angle_gamma   90.00
#
_symmetry.space_group_name_H-M   'P 1'
#
loop_
_entity.id
_entity.type
_entity.pdbx_description
1 polymer ?
#
loop_
_entity_poly.entity_id
_entity_poly.type
_entity_poly.pdbx_seq_one_letter_code
_entity_poly.pdbx_strand_id
1 'polypeptide(L)'
;MGGNGSFDKSLGRIRGNERTHQELNERIGGHKILLQIKNQKQVKLPVNSNSASPIYLGGRKNGQDSVEVTTIGIYEKHKCVGQIDLKFDKHGDLIPYSKDDKGSSHFHHFQENPNTGEVGRKSHDKTNTHPIDSKFDDLIHKIVEYNKKHRR
;
A
#
# COMPACT_ATOMS: atom_id res chain seq x y z
N MET A 1 1.14 -9.34 1.46
CA MET A 1 1.87 -10.32 2.29
C MET A 1 3.33 -10.22 1.88
N GLY A 2 4.29 -9.99 2.79
CA GLY A 2 5.71 -9.92 2.44
C GLY A 2 6.55 -9.25 3.52
N GLY A 3 7.34 -10.05 4.21
CA GLY A 3 8.53 -9.59 4.93
C GLY A 3 9.65 -9.30 3.94
N ASN A 4 10.60 -8.45 4.33
CA ASN A 4 11.83 -8.23 3.57
C ASN A 4 12.49 -9.59 3.25
N GLY A 5 12.88 -9.80 2.00
CA GLY A 5 13.55 -11.04 1.55
C GLY A 5 12.69 -12.31 1.46
N SER A 6 11.39 -12.23 1.77
CA SER A 6 10.55 -13.44 1.90
C SER A 6 10.08 -14.09 0.59
N PHE A 7 10.32 -13.47 -0.57
CA PHE A 7 9.92 -14.03 -1.87
C PHE A 7 10.94 -15.05 -2.36
N ASP A 8 10.52 -16.30 -2.45
CA ASP A 8 11.33 -17.41 -2.93
C ASP A 8 11.09 -17.61 -4.44
N LYS A 9 12.12 -17.32 -5.26
CA LYS A 9 12.05 -17.49 -6.72
C LYS A 9 11.78 -18.94 -7.13
N SER A 10 12.31 -19.92 -6.40
CA SER A 10 12.11 -21.34 -6.72
C SER A 10 10.66 -21.77 -6.52
N LEU A 11 9.95 -21.10 -5.60
CA LEU A 11 8.55 -21.37 -5.30
C LEU A 11 7.59 -20.39 -5.98
N GLY A 12 8.10 -19.34 -6.61
CA GLY A 12 7.33 -18.23 -7.18
C GLY A 12 6.44 -17.51 -6.15
N ARG A 13 6.80 -17.55 -4.86
CA ARG A 13 5.93 -17.06 -3.77
C ARG A 13 6.69 -16.78 -2.48
N ILE A 14 6.02 -16.05 -1.61
CA ILE A 14 6.39 -15.82 -0.22
C ILE A 14 5.95 -17.01 0.63
N ARG A 15 6.88 -17.54 1.41
CA ARG A 15 6.66 -18.65 2.33
C ARG A 15 5.61 -18.28 3.39
N GLY A 16 4.74 -19.24 3.74
CA GLY A 16 3.56 -18.98 4.56
C GLY A 16 3.87 -18.36 5.92
N ASN A 17 4.90 -18.88 6.59
CA ASN A 17 5.41 -18.38 7.87
C ASN A 17 6.04 -16.98 7.81
N GLU A 18 6.43 -16.51 6.62
CA GLU A 18 7.04 -15.18 6.40
C GLU A 18 6.01 -14.14 5.90
N ARG A 19 4.75 -14.53 5.75
CA ARG A 19 3.66 -13.62 5.38
C ARG A 19 3.41 -12.64 6.53
N THR A 20 3.58 -11.36 6.22
CA THR A 20 3.33 -10.25 7.16
C THR A 20 1.93 -9.65 7.05
N HIS A 21 1.18 -10.01 6.01
CA HIS A 21 -0.17 -9.50 5.76
C HIS A 21 -1.09 -10.65 5.39
N GLN A 22 -2.37 -10.46 5.65
CA GLN A 22 -3.46 -11.28 5.16
C GLN A 22 -4.20 -10.54 4.05
N GLU A 23 -4.74 -11.28 3.10
CA GLU A 23 -5.64 -10.77 2.06
C GLU A 23 -7.08 -10.85 2.58
N LEU A 24 -7.85 -9.79 2.36
CA LEU A 24 -9.29 -9.81 2.60
C LEU A 24 -10.02 -10.37 1.38
N ASN A 25 -11.21 -10.92 1.59
CA ASN A 25 -12.06 -11.42 0.50
C ASN A 25 -12.56 -10.28 -0.41
N GLU A 26 -12.68 -9.08 0.14
CA GLU A 26 -13.13 -7.88 -0.56
C GLU A 26 -12.07 -7.32 -1.52
N ARG A 27 -12.56 -6.66 -2.57
CA ARG A 27 -11.74 -6.04 -3.62
C ARG A 27 -12.30 -4.69 -4.01
N ILE A 28 -11.41 -3.79 -4.40
CA ILE A 28 -11.76 -2.47 -4.95
C ILE A 28 -11.13 -2.37 -6.34
N GLY A 29 -11.95 -2.19 -7.37
CA GLY A 29 -11.48 -2.21 -8.76
C GLY A 29 -10.78 -3.52 -9.18
N GLY A 30 -11.12 -4.65 -8.54
CA GLY A 30 -10.46 -5.94 -8.76
C GLY A 30 -9.15 -6.15 -7.98
N HIS A 31 -8.64 -5.10 -7.33
CA HIS A 31 -7.41 -5.16 -6.54
C HIS A 31 -7.64 -5.70 -5.12
N LYS A 32 -6.65 -6.43 -4.62
CA LYS A 32 -6.69 -7.10 -3.32
C LYS A 32 -6.46 -6.10 -2.19
N ILE A 33 -7.25 -6.21 -1.12
CA ILE A 33 -7.03 -5.47 0.12
C ILE A 33 -6.17 -6.30 1.07
N LEU A 34 -5.16 -5.68 1.66
CA LEU A 34 -4.21 -6.31 2.57
C LEU A 34 -4.27 -5.66 3.95
N LEU A 35 -4.30 -6.49 4.99
CA LEU A 35 -4.13 -6.07 6.39
C LEU A 35 -2.86 -6.69 6.98
N GLN A 36 -2.09 -5.92 7.74
CA GLN A 36 -0.92 -6.43 8.44
C GLN A 36 -1.33 -7.37 9.58
N ILE A 37 -0.78 -8.59 9.62
CA ILE A 37 -1.17 -9.65 10.57
C ILE A 37 -0.84 -9.25 12.01
N LYS A 38 0.42 -8.84 12.24
CA LYS A 38 0.93 -8.56 13.61
C LYS A 38 0.41 -7.25 14.20
N ASN A 39 -0.04 -6.32 13.36
CA ASN A 39 -0.57 -5.04 13.81
C ASN A 39 -1.53 -4.47 12.75
N GLN A 40 -2.82 -4.79 12.88
CA GLN A 40 -3.84 -4.40 11.92
C GLN A 40 -4.13 -2.88 11.91
N LYS A 41 -3.57 -2.11 12.85
CA LYS A 41 -3.66 -0.64 12.87
C LYS A 41 -2.54 0.03 12.06
N GLN A 42 -1.49 -0.69 11.72
CA GLN A 42 -0.38 -0.16 10.92
C GLN A 42 -0.72 -0.18 9.44
N VAL A 43 -0.23 0.86 8.76
CA VAL A 43 -0.35 1.04 7.30
C VAL A 43 1.01 0.74 6.67
N LYS A 44 1.39 -0.54 6.69
CA LYS A 44 2.58 -1.01 5.98
C LYS A 44 2.14 -1.83 4.79
N LEU A 45 2.91 -1.73 3.72
CA LEU A 45 2.81 -2.63 2.58
C LEU A 45 3.86 -3.73 2.71
N PRO A 46 3.63 -4.89 2.09
CA PRO A 46 4.71 -5.84 1.86
C PRO A 46 5.69 -5.28 0.81
N VAL A 47 6.99 -5.55 0.95
CA VAL A 47 7.95 -5.10 -0.07
C VAL A 47 8.04 -6.05 -1.27
N ASN A 48 7.49 -7.27 -1.13
CA ASN A 48 7.44 -8.28 -2.17
C ASN A 48 6.00 -8.77 -2.41
N SER A 49 5.72 -9.28 -3.61
CA SER A 49 4.41 -9.80 -4.00
C SER A 49 4.46 -11.24 -4.54
N ASN A 50 3.36 -11.98 -4.36
CA ASN A 50 3.17 -13.32 -4.94
C ASN A 50 2.67 -13.28 -6.40
N SER A 51 2.57 -12.09 -6.97
CA SER A 51 2.20 -11.86 -8.36
C SER A 51 3.25 -10.93 -8.97
N ALA A 52 3.52 -11.06 -10.27
CA ALA A 52 4.64 -10.35 -10.89
C ALA A 52 4.49 -8.83 -10.82
N SER A 53 3.33 -8.28 -11.19
CA SER A 53 3.12 -6.82 -11.15
C SER A 53 1.73 -6.40 -10.64
N PRO A 54 1.34 -6.79 -9.42
CA PRO A 54 0.05 -6.42 -8.87
C PRO A 54 0.01 -4.96 -8.40
N ILE A 55 -1.22 -4.47 -8.23
CA ILE A 55 -1.52 -3.39 -7.29
C ILE A 55 -2.16 -4.02 -6.05
N TYR A 56 -1.68 -3.65 -4.88
CA TYR A 56 -2.27 -4.04 -3.59
C TYR A 56 -2.74 -2.82 -2.82
N LEU A 57 -3.87 -2.97 -2.14
CA LEU A 57 -4.47 -1.92 -1.33
C LEU A 57 -4.17 -2.18 0.13
N GLY A 58 -3.36 -1.31 0.75
CA GLY A 58 -3.03 -1.37 2.17
C GLY A 58 -4.16 -0.78 3.01
N GLY A 59 -4.77 -1.61 3.84
CA GLY A 59 -5.78 -1.20 4.80
C GLY A 59 -5.30 -1.22 6.23
N ARG A 60 -6.05 -0.54 7.10
CA ARG A 60 -5.97 -0.66 8.55
C ARG A 60 -7.36 -0.89 9.13
N LYS A 61 -7.45 -1.61 10.24
CA LYS A 61 -8.68 -1.67 11.03
C LYS A 61 -8.87 -0.37 11.81
N ASN A 62 -10.07 0.18 11.75
CA ASN A 62 -10.54 1.15 12.73
C ASN A 62 -11.23 0.43 13.91
N GLY A 63 -11.67 1.19 14.93
CA GLY A 63 -12.12 0.67 16.23
C GLY A 63 -13.31 -0.30 16.24
N GLN A 64 -13.95 -0.56 15.09
CA GLN A 64 -15.13 -1.43 14.96
C GLN A 64 -14.98 -2.47 13.84
N ASP A 65 -13.79 -3.06 13.69
CA ASP A 65 -13.46 -4.08 12.68
C ASP A 65 -13.58 -3.67 11.21
N SER A 66 -14.08 -2.47 10.92
CA SER A 66 -14.13 -1.96 9.56
C SER A 66 -12.74 -1.54 9.06
N VAL A 67 -12.53 -1.74 7.76
CA VAL A 67 -11.23 -1.51 7.12
C VAL A 67 -11.26 -0.20 6.38
N GLU A 68 -10.27 0.63 6.68
CA GLU A 68 -9.99 1.84 5.93
C GLU A 68 -8.76 1.61 5.05
N VAL A 69 -8.94 1.70 3.74
CA VAL A 69 -7.83 1.61 2.77
C VAL A 69 -7.14 2.97 2.71
N THR A 70 -5.86 3.00 3.07
CA THR A 70 -5.08 4.25 3.20
C THR A 70 -3.84 4.28 2.35
N THR A 71 -3.51 3.18 1.67
CA THR A 71 -2.31 3.09 0.85
C THR A 71 -2.52 2.23 -0.39
N ILE A 72 -1.87 2.59 -1.50
CA ILE A 72 -1.79 1.78 -2.72
C ILE A 72 -0.32 1.37 -2.91
N GLY A 73 -0.07 0.08 -3.02
CA GLY A 73 1.24 -0.48 -3.35
C GLY A 73 1.32 -0.89 -4.80
N ILE A 74 2.38 -0.45 -5.48
CA ILE A 74 2.65 -0.71 -6.89
C ILE A 74 3.85 -1.65 -6.97
N TYR A 75 3.69 -2.76 -7.67
CA TYR A 75 4.72 -3.79 -7.76
C TYR A 75 5.12 -4.05 -9.21
N GLU A 76 6.40 -4.31 -9.41
CA GLU A 76 6.96 -4.79 -10.67
C GLU A 76 7.93 -5.93 -10.39
N LYS A 77 7.86 -7.01 -11.19
CA LYS A 77 8.73 -8.19 -11.04
C LYS A 77 8.84 -8.69 -9.60
N HIS A 78 7.70 -8.75 -8.91
CA HIS A 78 7.51 -9.15 -7.52
C HIS A 78 7.98 -8.16 -6.45
N LYS A 79 8.39 -6.95 -6.82
CA LYS A 79 8.99 -5.96 -5.91
C LYS A 79 8.15 -4.70 -5.85
N CYS A 80 7.96 -4.14 -4.65
CA CYS A 80 7.28 -2.85 -4.48
C CYS A 80 8.16 -1.74 -5.06
N VAL A 81 7.71 -1.10 -6.14
CA VAL A 81 8.44 0.03 -6.77
C VAL A 81 7.89 1.37 -6.31
N GLY A 82 6.70 1.37 -5.71
CA GLY A 82 6.03 2.60 -5.32
C GLY A 82 4.91 2.40 -4.32
N GLN A 83 4.66 3.45 -3.56
CA GLN A 83 3.60 3.53 -2.57
C GLN A 83 2.88 4.87 -2.69
N ILE A 84 1.56 4.85 -2.84
CA ILE A 84 0.72 6.04 -2.71
C ILE A 84 0.13 6.04 -1.31
N ASP A 85 0.42 7.07 -0.51
CA ASP A 85 -0.22 7.31 0.77
C ASP A 85 -1.42 8.23 0.57
N LEU A 86 -2.61 7.72 0.89
CA LEU A 86 -3.88 8.45 0.80
C LEU A 86 -4.19 9.06 2.17
N LYS A 87 -4.47 10.36 2.16
CA LYS A 87 -4.87 11.13 3.33
C LYS A 87 -6.30 11.57 3.15
N PHE A 88 -7.09 11.42 4.21
CA PHE A 88 -8.50 11.75 4.19
C PHE A 88 -8.80 12.77 5.28
N ASP A 89 -9.75 13.65 5.00
CA ASP A 89 -10.24 14.59 5.99
C ASP A 89 -11.28 13.97 6.94
N LYS A 90 -11.84 14.81 7.80
CA LYS A 90 -12.90 14.40 8.75
C LYS A 90 -14.21 13.96 8.07
N HIS A 91 -14.42 14.30 6.80
CA HIS A 91 -15.58 13.91 6.00
C HIS A 91 -15.34 12.65 5.15
N GLY A 92 -14.07 12.27 4.98
CA GLY A 92 -13.65 11.08 4.24
C GLY A 92 -13.32 11.40 2.80
N ASP A 93 -13.14 12.68 2.50
CA ASP A 93 -12.68 13.17 1.23
C ASP A 93 -11.16 13.11 1.17
N LEU A 94 -10.63 12.81 -0.01
CA LEU A 94 -9.20 12.76 -0.25
C LEU A 94 -8.60 14.16 -0.13
N ILE A 95 -7.53 14.29 0.65
CA ILE A 95 -6.72 15.50 0.69
C ILE A 95 -5.74 15.44 -0.50
N PRO A 96 -5.86 16.32 -1.50
CA PRO A 96 -5.02 16.30 -2.70
C PRO A 96 -3.56 16.62 -2.36
N TYR A 97 -2.64 16.20 -3.21
CA TYR A 97 -1.20 16.45 -3.06
C TYR A 97 -0.91 17.95 -2.93
N SER A 98 -0.07 18.30 -1.97
CA SER A 98 0.53 19.62 -1.80
C SER A 98 1.97 19.48 -1.36
N LYS A 99 2.87 20.25 -1.96
CA LYS A 99 4.30 20.27 -1.58
C LYS A 99 4.53 20.79 -0.16
N ASP A 100 3.65 21.69 0.31
CA ASP A 100 3.81 22.40 1.57
C ASP A 100 3.09 21.70 2.74
N ASP A 101 2.14 20.81 2.43
CA ASP A 101 1.36 20.09 3.44
C ASP A 101 1.76 18.62 3.54
N LYS A 102 2.36 18.24 4.68
CA LYS A 102 2.71 16.86 5.01
C LYS A 102 1.48 15.97 5.24
N GLY A 103 0.31 16.59 5.45
CA GLY A 103 -0.99 15.94 5.57
C GLY A 103 -1.65 15.63 4.22
N SER A 104 -1.03 15.98 3.10
CA SER A 104 -1.55 15.69 1.76
C SER A 104 -1.27 14.26 1.29
N SER A 105 -2.10 13.75 0.38
CA SER A 105 -1.85 12.46 -0.28
C SER A 105 -0.66 12.58 -1.23
N HIS A 106 0.22 11.58 -1.25
CA HIS A 106 1.46 11.66 -2.05
C HIS A 106 1.98 10.29 -2.43
N PHE A 107 2.87 10.28 -3.42
CA PHE A 107 3.57 9.11 -3.90
C PHE A 107 5.00 9.04 -3.35
N HIS A 108 5.46 7.83 -3.05
CA HIS A 108 6.82 7.48 -2.68
C HIS A 108 7.39 6.46 -3.68
N HIS A 109 8.62 6.67 -4.13
CA HIS A 109 9.40 5.65 -4.81
C HIS A 109 10.06 4.71 -3.81
N PHE A 110 10.13 3.43 -4.16
CA PHE A 110 10.93 2.44 -3.47
C PHE A 110 12.10 2.09 -4.37
N GLN A 111 13.29 2.04 -3.80
CA GLN A 111 14.51 1.74 -4.53
C GLN A 111 14.98 0.35 -4.17
N GLU A 112 15.42 -0.38 -5.20
CA GLU A 112 16.18 -1.60 -5.02
C GLU A 112 17.65 -1.26 -4.79
N ASN A 113 18.23 -1.81 -3.74
CA ASN A 113 19.67 -1.82 -3.56
C ASN A 113 20.27 -2.78 -4.61
N PRO A 114 21.09 -2.30 -5.56
CA PRO A 114 21.62 -3.13 -6.63
C PRO A 114 22.57 -4.23 -6.13
N ASN A 115 23.18 -4.05 -4.96
CA ASN A 115 24.14 -5.00 -4.40
C ASN A 115 23.44 -6.14 -3.63
N THR A 116 22.33 -5.85 -2.96
CA THR A 116 21.61 -6.84 -2.12
C THR A 116 20.29 -7.31 -2.74
N GLY A 117 19.78 -6.60 -3.74
CA GLY A 117 18.46 -6.80 -4.34
C GLY A 117 17.30 -6.41 -3.41
N GLU A 118 17.60 -5.86 -2.24
CA GLU A 118 16.61 -5.47 -1.23
C GLU A 118 15.89 -4.20 -1.64
N VAL A 119 14.59 -4.16 -1.35
CA VAL A 119 13.72 -3.04 -1.69
C VAL A 119 13.39 -2.27 -0.41
N GLY A 120 13.57 -0.95 -0.45
CA GLY A 120 13.23 -0.11 0.67
C GLY A 120 13.03 1.35 0.29
N ARG A 121 12.61 2.13 1.28
CA ARG A 121 12.65 3.59 1.23
C ARG A 121 13.60 4.08 2.31
N LYS A 122 14.33 5.15 2.03
CA LYS A 122 15.07 5.87 3.07
C LYS A 122 14.07 6.50 4.04
N SER A 123 14.16 6.13 5.31
CA SER A 123 13.32 6.71 6.35
C SER A 123 13.55 8.22 6.44
N HIS A 124 12.46 8.97 6.60
CA HIS A 124 12.46 10.44 6.75
C HIS A 124 12.99 11.24 5.56
N ASP A 125 13.05 10.63 4.36
CA ASP A 125 13.40 11.35 3.15
C ASP A 125 12.22 12.21 2.65
N LYS A 126 12.29 13.51 2.91
CA LYS A 126 11.28 14.49 2.48
C LYS A 126 11.30 14.75 0.97
N THR A 127 12.37 14.36 0.27
CA THR A 127 12.48 14.58 -1.19
C THR A 127 11.76 13.49 -1.98
N ASN A 128 11.47 12.36 -1.33
CA ASN A 128 10.75 11.23 -1.91
C ASN A 128 9.23 11.36 -1.71
N THR A 129 8.67 12.54 -1.98
CA THR A 129 7.22 12.81 -1.94
C THR A 129 6.80 13.50 -3.23
N HIS A 130 6.03 12.79 -4.03
CA HIS A 130 5.71 13.18 -5.40
C HIS A 130 4.21 13.32 -5.59
N PRO A 131 3.76 14.11 -6.59
CA PRO A 131 2.36 14.11 -7.01
C PRO A 131 1.94 12.69 -7.44
N ILE A 132 0.65 12.42 -7.28
CA ILE A 132 0.06 11.16 -7.69
C ILE A 132 -0.27 11.24 -9.18
N ASP A 133 0.11 10.21 -9.94
CA ASP A 133 -0.19 10.09 -11.37
C ASP A 133 -1.69 9.87 -11.61
N SER A 134 -2.28 10.60 -12.56
CA SER A 134 -3.71 10.60 -12.86
C SER A 134 -4.24 9.22 -13.30
N LYS A 135 -3.37 8.30 -13.72
CA LYS A 135 -3.79 6.91 -14.01
C LYS A 135 -4.39 6.19 -12.80
N PHE A 136 -4.16 6.70 -11.58
CA PHE A 136 -4.73 6.14 -10.35
C PHE A 136 -6.06 6.79 -9.95
N ASP A 137 -6.53 7.83 -10.64
CA ASP A 137 -7.69 8.63 -10.21
C ASP A 137 -8.96 7.78 -10.04
N ASP A 138 -9.27 6.90 -11.01
CA ASP A 138 -10.43 6.00 -10.93
C ASP A 138 -10.34 5.02 -9.74
N LEU A 139 -9.14 4.48 -9.49
CA LEU A 139 -8.92 3.59 -8.35
C LEU A 139 -9.06 4.33 -7.02
N ILE A 140 -8.50 5.54 -6.93
CA ILE A 140 -8.59 6.40 -5.75
C ILE A 140 -10.03 6.78 -5.48
N HIS A 141 -10.80 7.13 -6.51
CA HIS A 141 -12.23 7.42 -6.38
C HIS A 141 -12.99 6.22 -5.78
N LYS A 142 -12.77 5.01 -6.30
CA LYS A 142 -13.37 3.78 -5.75
C LYS A 142 -12.95 3.51 -4.30
N ILE A 143 -11.71 3.85 -3.92
CA ILE A 143 -11.24 3.76 -2.53
C ILE A 143 -11.96 4.76 -1.63
N VAL A 144 -12.14 6.01 -2.07
CA VAL A 144 -12.89 7.04 -1.33
C VAL A 144 -14.32 6.55 -1.08
N GLU A 145 -15.01 6.05 -2.11
CA GLU A 145 -16.36 5.52 -1.97
C GLU A 145 -16.43 4.32 -1.01
N TYR A 146 -15.48 3.39 -1.14
CA TYR A 146 -15.37 2.24 -0.25
C TYR A 146 -15.19 2.70 1.21
N ASN A 147 -14.24 3.59 1.49
CA ASN A 147 -13.97 4.06 2.84
C ASN A 147 -15.18 4.79 3.44
N LYS A 148 -15.88 5.63 2.66
CA LYS A 148 -17.10 6.31 3.12
C LYS A 148 -18.21 5.33 3.49
N LYS A 149 -18.41 4.26 2.73
CA LYS A 149 -19.40 3.21 3.05
C LYS A 149 -19.09 2.45 4.33
N HIS A 150 -17.81 2.39 4.72
CA HIS A 150 -17.33 1.63 5.88
C HIS A 150 -16.98 2.52 7.08
N ARG A 151 -17.16 3.83 6.97
CA ARG A 151 -16.98 4.79 8.07
C ARG A 151 -18.23 4.75 8.98
N ARG A 152 -18.34 3.71 9.80
CA ARG A 152 -19.33 3.63 10.88
C ARG A 152 -18.83 4.27 12.16
#